data_AF-A0A317IPW6-F1
#
_entry.id   AF-A0A317IPW6-F1
#
_cell.length_a   1.000
_cell.length_b   1.000
_cell.length_c   1.000
_cell.angle_alpha   90.00
_cell.angle_beta   90.00
_cell.angle_gamma   90.00
#
_symmetry.space_group_name_H-M   'P 1'
#
loop_
_entity.id
_entity.type
_entity.pdbx_description
1 polymer ?
#
loop_
_entity_poly.entity_id
_entity_poly.type
_entity_poly.pdbx_seq_one_letter_code
_entity_poly.pdbx_strand_id
1 'polypeptide(L)'
;MLPGTVTAAASGLLGFDTDSVVTAATAAAFVAQGFRFCIRYVSRVARQNANDLSSAEALQLLDAGLALMPVQHVRGFGWSPNADLGASDGVHAAYHAFVIGFPAGVNVWCDLEGVAAGTPAQQVIDYCNGWYDAVAAAGYVPGIYVGADAILDGPTLRRDLKFTHYWKSLSRVPDIPGRGYQMVQSNEHNVNGISIDENRTQTDLLGDTVLWLAANGGV
;
A
#
# COMPACT_ATOMS: atom_id res chain seq x y z
N MET A 1 12.79 5.11 14.41
CA MET A 1 11.40 4.66 14.50
C MET A 1 10.50 5.87 14.54
N LEU A 2 9.45 5.88 13.73
CA LEU A 2 8.41 6.90 13.71
C LEU A 2 7.59 6.80 15.01
N PRO A 3 7.11 7.94 15.54
CA PRO A 3 6.21 7.94 16.68
C PRO A 3 4.82 7.45 16.26
N GLY A 4 4.08 6.86 17.20
CA GLY A 4 2.72 6.41 16.97
C GLY A 4 2.48 4.99 17.43
N THR A 5 1.27 4.51 17.16
CA THR A 5 0.82 3.15 17.46
C THR A 5 0.26 2.53 16.18
N VAL A 6 0.58 1.25 15.95
CA VAL A 6 -0.08 0.48 14.90
C VAL A 6 -1.47 0.11 15.36
N THR A 7 -2.49 0.53 14.62
CA THR A 7 -3.89 0.26 14.96
C THR A 7 -4.69 -0.15 13.74
N ALA A 8 -5.77 -0.89 13.99
CA ALA A 8 -6.77 -1.22 12.99
C ALA A 8 -7.60 0.03 12.64
N ALA A 9 -7.74 0.33 11.36
CA ALA A 9 -8.53 1.46 10.88
C ALA A 9 -10.04 1.23 11.06
N ALA A 10 -10.76 2.27 11.49
CA ALA A 10 -12.21 2.25 11.41
C ALA A 10 -12.68 2.22 9.95
N SER A 11 -13.86 1.65 9.71
CA SER A 11 -14.50 1.61 8.39
C SER A 11 -14.99 3.00 7.95
N GLY A 12 -14.91 3.28 6.65
CA GLY A 12 -15.44 4.49 6.02
C GLY A 12 -14.56 5.73 6.11
N LEU A 13 -13.32 5.61 6.60
CA LEU A 13 -12.40 6.74 6.69
C LEU A 13 -11.87 7.09 5.30
N LEU A 14 -11.77 8.39 5.03
CA LEU A 14 -11.23 8.94 3.79
C LEU A 14 -9.72 9.15 3.93
N GLY A 15 -8.97 8.72 2.93
CA GLY A 15 -7.54 8.94 2.81
C GLY A 15 -7.15 9.09 1.35
N PHE A 16 -5.86 9.07 1.08
CA PHE A 16 -5.36 9.19 -0.28
C PHE A 16 -4.01 8.50 -0.44
N ASP A 17 -3.68 8.16 -1.68
CA ASP A 17 -2.32 7.83 -2.08
C ASP A 17 -1.84 8.84 -3.14
N THR A 18 -0.52 9.01 -3.24
CA THR A 18 0.10 9.94 -4.19
C THR A 18 1.55 9.59 -4.39
N ASP A 19 2.07 9.76 -5.60
CA ASP A 19 3.52 9.72 -5.91
C ASP A 19 4.21 11.09 -5.70
N SER A 20 3.46 12.12 -5.32
CA SER A 20 4.03 13.44 -5.01
C SER A 20 4.47 13.53 -3.55
N VAL A 21 5.57 14.25 -3.29
CA VAL A 21 5.98 14.59 -1.91
C VAL A 21 4.91 15.47 -1.26
N VAL A 22 4.45 15.08 -0.07
CA VAL A 22 3.44 15.81 0.68
C VAL A 22 4.12 16.69 1.71
N THR A 23 4.02 18.01 1.54
CA THR A 23 4.55 18.96 2.54
C THR A 23 3.67 19.00 3.79
N ALA A 24 4.23 19.44 4.92
CA ALA A 24 3.44 19.67 6.15
C ALA A 24 2.21 20.58 5.93
N ALA A 25 2.32 21.62 5.10
CA ALA A 25 1.19 22.51 4.79
C ALA A 25 0.11 21.78 3.98
N THR A 26 0.51 20.97 2.99
CA THR A 26 -0.39 20.13 2.20
C THR A 26 -1.09 19.08 3.08
N ALA A 27 -0.35 18.43 3.98
CA ALA A 27 -0.89 17.45 4.93
C ALA A 27 -1.96 18.08 5.85
N ALA A 28 -1.67 19.26 6.42
CA ALA A 28 -2.63 20.00 7.24
C ALA A 28 -3.91 20.38 6.46
N ALA A 29 -3.77 20.78 5.19
CA ALA A 29 -4.90 21.07 4.32
C ALA A 29 -5.79 19.83 4.10
N PHE A 30 -5.20 18.66 3.86
CA PHE A 30 -5.94 17.40 3.74
C PHE A 30 -6.69 17.02 5.03
N VAL A 31 -6.05 17.17 6.18
CA VAL A 31 -6.71 16.90 7.48
C VAL A 31 -7.91 17.82 7.69
N ALA A 32 -7.76 19.11 7.36
CA ALA A 32 -8.85 20.09 7.41
C ALA A 32 -10.00 19.76 6.43
N GLN A 33 -9.71 19.05 5.34
CA GLN A 33 -10.69 18.56 4.36
C GLN A 33 -11.33 17.22 4.73
N GLY A 34 -10.95 16.63 5.87
CA GLY A 34 -11.56 15.39 6.35
C GLY A 34 -10.79 14.12 6.03
N PHE A 35 -9.62 14.21 5.39
CA PHE A 35 -8.73 13.07 5.19
C PHE A 35 -8.12 12.64 6.54
N ARG A 36 -7.88 11.34 6.68
CA ARG A 36 -7.45 10.69 7.93
C ARG A 36 -6.21 9.82 7.77
N PHE A 37 -5.88 9.46 6.54
CA PHE A 37 -4.67 8.70 6.27
C PHE A 37 -4.08 9.05 4.91
N CYS A 38 -2.80 8.73 4.76
CA CYS A 38 -2.04 8.84 3.53
C CYS A 38 -1.29 7.53 3.28
N ILE A 39 -1.20 7.12 2.02
CA ILE A 39 -0.35 6.02 1.57
C ILE A 39 0.72 6.61 0.68
N ARG A 40 1.98 6.30 0.95
CA ARG A 40 3.11 6.90 0.22
C ARG A 40 4.08 5.86 -0.28
N TYR A 41 4.67 6.16 -1.43
CA TYR A 41 5.49 5.21 -2.16
C TYR A 41 6.88 5.04 -1.53
N VAL A 42 7.34 3.81 -1.50
CA VAL A 42 8.71 3.41 -1.18
C VAL A 42 9.37 2.79 -2.41
N SER A 43 10.70 2.90 -2.47
CA SER A 43 11.44 2.46 -3.66
C SER A 43 11.44 0.94 -3.81
N ARG A 44 11.40 0.50 -5.07
CA ARG A 44 11.59 -0.91 -5.44
C ARG A 44 13.06 -1.31 -5.56
N VAL A 45 13.98 -0.36 -5.49
CA VAL A 45 15.43 -0.56 -5.63
C VAL A 45 16.15 -0.15 -4.36
N ALA A 46 17.38 -0.64 -4.15
CA ALA A 46 18.14 -0.41 -2.92
C ALA A 46 18.34 1.07 -2.56
N ARG A 47 18.55 1.94 -3.56
CA ARG A 47 18.69 3.38 -3.36
C ARG A 47 17.32 4.03 -3.41
N GLN A 48 16.98 4.76 -2.34
CA GLN A 48 15.73 5.51 -2.29
C GLN A 48 15.66 6.59 -3.39
N ASN A 49 14.54 6.66 -4.11
CA ASN A 49 14.25 7.74 -5.05
C ASN A 49 13.90 9.04 -4.31
N ALA A 50 14.22 10.19 -4.91
CA ALA A 50 14.05 11.48 -4.25
C ALA A 50 12.59 11.87 -3.95
N ASN A 51 11.63 11.33 -4.72
CA ASN A 51 10.19 11.60 -4.55
C ASN A 51 9.49 10.59 -3.64
N ASP A 52 10.18 9.50 -3.26
CA ASP A 52 9.63 8.47 -2.38
C ASP A 52 9.66 8.94 -0.93
N LEU A 53 8.74 8.38 -0.13
CA LEU A 53 8.52 8.75 1.27
C LEU A 53 9.83 8.80 2.07
N SER A 54 10.18 9.97 2.58
CA SER A 54 11.31 10.12 3.51
C SER A 54 10.86 10.00 4.97
N SER A 55 11.79 9.71 5.90
CA SER A 55 11.49 9.78 7.35
C SER A 55 10.99 11.17 7.77
N ALA A 56 11.53 12.24 7.18
CA ALA A 56 11.13 13.60 7.50
C ALA A 56 9.69 13.89 7.03
N GLU A 57 9.32 13.46 5.82
CA GLU A 57 7.95 13.55 5.32
C GLU A 57 6.98 12.71 6.17
N ALA A 58 7.36 11.47 6.50
CA ALA A 58 6.54 10.59 7.34
C ALA A 58 6.24 11.21 8.72
N LEU A 59 7.22 11.85 9.36
CA LEU A 59 7.02 12.61 10.59
C LEU A 59 6.03 13.75 10.40
N GLN A 60 6.17 14.54 9.32
CA GLN A 60 5.26 15.65 9.04
C GLN A 60 3.83 15.20 8.79
N LEU A 61 3.62 14.07 8.10
CA LEU A 61 2.31 13.48 7.86
C LEU A 61 1.64 13.05 9.17
N LEU A 62 2.38 12.35 10.04
CA LEU A 62 1.91 11.92 11.35
C LEU A 62 1.61 13.11 12.27
N ASP A 63 2.51 14.10 12.32
CA ASP A 63 2.34 15.31 13.13
C ASP A 63 1.13 16.15 12.67
N ALA A 64 0.81 16.13 11.38
CA ALA A 64 -0.39 16.78 10.85
C ALA A 64 -1.68 16.03 11.24
N GLY A 65 -1.60 14.77 11.66
CA GLY A 65 -2.74 13.93 12.06
C GLY A 65 -3.20 12.94 10.99
N LEU A 66 -2.40 12.68 9.95
CA LEU A 66 -2.66 11.61 9.00
C LEU A 66 -2.03 10.30 9.49
N ALA A 67 -2.83 9.23 9.59
CA ALA A 67 -2.27 7.89 9.70
C ALA A 67 -1.53 7.51 8.41
N LEU A 68 -0.56 6.60 8.50
CA LEU A 68 0.39 6.36 7.41
C LEU A 68 0.60 4.87 7.16
N MET A 69 0.67 4.51 5.87
CA MET A 69 1.10 3.19 5.38
C MET A 69 2.03 3.38 4.16
N PRO A 70 3.08 2.55 4.00
CA PRO A 70 3.88 2.52 2.79
C PRO A 70 3.31 1.59 1.71
N VAL A 71 3.46 1.97 0.45
CA VAL A 71 3.24 1.12 -0.74
C VAL A 71 4.50 1.06 -1.58
N GLN A 72 4.85 -0.08 -2.14
CA GLN A 72 5.96 -0.15 -3.09
C GLN A 72 5.50 0.28 -4.48
N HIS A 73 6.34 1.04 -5.20
CA HIS A 73 6.16 1.30 -6.63
C HIS A 73 6.01 0.04 -7.48
N VAL A 74 5.04 0.01 -8.41
CA VAL A 74 4.94 -1.02 -9.44
C VAL A 74 5.98 -0.89 -10.55
N ARG A 75 6.33 -2.02 -11.17
CA ARG A 75 7.19 -2.08 -12.36
C ARG A 75 6.51 -1.45 -13.57
N GLY A 76 7.32 -0.97 -14.51
CA GLY A 76 6.80 -0.38 -15.74
C GLY A 76 5.92 -1.38 -16.51
N PHE A 77 4.85 -0.86 -17.12
CA PHE A 77 3.86 -1.64 -17.86
C PHE A 77 4.48 -2.66 -18.81
N GLY A 78 3.89 -3.85 -18.86
CA GLY A 78 4.38 -4.97 -19.66
C GLY A 78 5.56 -5.71 -19.02
N TRP A 79 5.67 -5.69 -17.69
CA TRP A 79 6.72 -6.40 -16.97
C TRP A 79 6.39 -7.88 -16.76
N SER A 80 7.43 -8.69 -16.57
CA SER A 80 7.31 -10.13 -16.32
C SER A 80 7.74 -10.49 -14.89
N PRO A 81 6.82 -10.93 -14.02
CA PRO A 81 7.13 -11.39 -12.67
C PRO A 81 7.92 -12.70 -12.65
N ASN A 82 8.65 -12.93 -11.56
CA ASN A 82 9.16 -14.23 -11.16
C ASN A 82 9.46 -14.23 -9.65
N ALA A 83 9.77 -15.41 -9.10
CA ALA A 83 10.04 -15.59 -7.67
C ALA A 83 11.19 -14.70 -7.15
N ASP A 84 12.35 -14.71 -7.82
CA ASP A 84 13.53 -13.96 -7.41
C ASP A 84 13.26 -12.45 -7.39
N LEU A 85 12.50 -11.98 -8.37
CA LEU A 85 12.07 -10.59 -8.48
C LEU A 85 11.16 -10.21 -7.32
N GLY A 86 10.19 -11.07 -6.99
CA GLY A 86 9.28 -10.87 -5.88
C GLY A 86 10.02 -10.77 -4.55
N ALA A 87 10.93 -11.71 -4.29
CA ALA A 87 11.76 -11.71 -3.10
C ALA A 87 12.63 -10.44 -3.01
N SER A 88 13.32 -10.07 -4.10
CA SER A 88 14.16 -8.87 -4.14
C SER A 88 13.34 -7.59 -3.91
N ASP A 89 12.20 -7.46 -4.58
CA ASP A 89 11.35 -6.28 -4.47
C ASP A 89 10.75 -6.19 -3.06
N GLY A 90 10.29 -7.31 -2.48
CA GLY A 90 9.79 -7.35 -1.11
C GLY A 90 10.87 -6.98 -0.07
N VAL A 91 12.11 -7.43 -0.27
CA VAL A 91 13.25 -7.01 0.58
C VAL A 91 13.47 -5.51 0.52
N HIS A 92 13.39 -4.89 -0.66
CA HIS A 92 13.51 -3.43 -0.76
C HIS A 92 12.34 -2.70 -0.10
N ALA A 93 11.10 -3.16 -0.30
CA ALA A 93 9.94 -2.57 0.36
C ALA A 93 10.08 -2.58 1.89
N ALA A 94 10.46 -3.73 2.45
CA ALA A 94 10.71 -3.90 3.88
C ALA A 94 11.89 -3.04 4.37
N TYR A 95 12.99 -3.01 3.63
CA TYR A 95 14.16 -2.20 3.96
C TYR A 95 13.82 -0.70 4.02
N HIS A 96 13.10 -0.18 3.02
CA HIS A 96 12.72 1.23 3.02
C HIS A 96 11.71 1.54 4.12
N ALA A 97 10.73 0.68 4.37
CA ALA A 97 9.82 0.84 5.51
C ALA A 97 10.61 0.91 6.84
N PHE A 98 11.62 0.06 7.01
CA PHE A 98 12.49 0.06 8.19
C PHE A 98 13.32 1.34 8.32
N VAL A 99 13.99 1.76 7.24
CA VAL A 99 14.85 2.96 7.24
C VAL A 99 14.02 4.23 7.47
N ILE A 100 12.82 4.31 6.87
CA ILE A 100 11.87 5.41 7.09
C ILE A 100 11.47 5.45 8.58
N GLY A 101 11.33 4.27 9.19
CA GLY A 101 11.12 4.10 10.63
C GLY A 101 9.78 3.49 11.00
N PHE A 102 9.05 2.88 10.06
CA PHE A 102 7.79 2.22 10.37
C PHE A 102 7.97 1.07 11.37
N PRO A 103 7.12 0.96 12.40
CA PRO A 103 7.12 -0.18 13.30
C PRO A 103 6.56 -1.44 12.66
N ALA A 104 7.01 -2.59 13.17
CA ALA A 104 6.42 -3.88 12.89
C ALA A 104 4.90 -3.86 13.10
N GLY A 105 4.17 -4.66 12.32
CA GLY A 105 2.72 -4.75 12.36
C GLY A 105 1.97 -3.80 11.41
N VAL A 106 2.61 -2.75 10.86
CA VAL A 106 1.94 -1.90 9.86
C VAL A 106 1.74 -2.67 8.55
N ASN A 107 0.66 -2.36 7.81
CA ASN A 107 0.52 -2.83 6.45
C ASN A 107 1.58 -2.20 5.55
N VAL A 108 2.26 -3.04 4.77
CA VAL A 108 3.09 -2.62 3.63
C VAL A 108 2.45 -3.21 2.38
N TRP A 109 2.22 -2.39 1.36
CA TRP A 109 1.42 -2.77 0.19
C TRP A 109 2.31 -3.15 -1.01
N CYS A 110 2.05 -4.32 -1.59
CA CYS A 110 2.54 -4.74 -2.89
C CYS A 110 1.61 -4.18 -3.97
N ASP A 111 2.12 -3.32 -4.82
CA ASP A 111 1.40 -2.83 -5.99
C ASP A 111 1.52 -3.83 -7.15
N LEU A 112 0.41 -4.53 -7.45
CA LEU A 112 0.31 -5.50 -8.53
C LEU A 112 -0.56 -4.95 -9.67
N GLU A 113 0.10 -4.45 -10.71
CA GLU A 113 -0.54 -4.01 -11.95
C GLU A 113 0.41 -4.03 -13.15
N GLY A 114 -0.13 -3.90 -14.36
CA GLY A 114 0.64 -3.74 -15.59
C GLY A 114 1.47 -4.96 -15.97
N VAL A 115 1.09 -6.17 -15.55
CA VAL A 115 1.79 -7.41 -15.91
C VAL A 115 1.63 -7.68 -17.41
N ALA A 116 2.69 -8.13 -18.07
CA ALA A 116 2.67 -8.46 -19.49
C ALA A 116 1.57 -9.46 -19.83
N ALA A 117 0.76 -9.16 -20.84
CA ALA A 117 -0.25 -10.07 -21.34
C ALA A 117 0.37 -11.41 -21.76
N GLY A 118 -0.31 -12.51 -21.43
CA GLY A 118 0.18 -13.87 -21.70
C GLY A 118 1.21 -14.39 -20.68
N THR A 119 1.59 -13.60 -19.67
CA THR A 119 2.38 -14.10 -18.54
C THR A 119 1.63 -15.26 -17.85
N PRO A 120 2.29 -16.40 -17.58
CA PRO A 120 1.66 -17.48 -16.83
C PRO A 120 1.26 -17.05 -15.42
N ALA A 121 0.03 -17.36 -14.99
CA ALA A 121 -0.46 -17.03 -13.65
C ALA A 121 0.49 -17.47 -12.53
N GLN A 122 1.13 -18.63 -12.69
CA GLN A 122 2.11 -19.14 -11.72
C GLN A 122 3.29 -18.18 -11.48
N GLN A 123 3.78 -17.47 -12.52
CA GLN A 123 4.88 -16.53 -12.34
C GLN A 123 4.46 -15.32 -11.48
N VAL A 124 3.22 -14.88 -11.63
CA VAL A 124 2.65 -13.81 -10.78
C VAL A 124 2.48 -14.30 -9.35
N ILE A 125 1.96 -15.52 -9.17
CA ILE A 125 1.80 -16.15 -7.85
C ILE A 125 3.15 -16.26 -7.15
N ASP A 126 4.18 -16.73 -7.85
CA ASP A 126 5.54 -16.89 -7.32
C ASP A 126 6.15 -15.54 -6.93
N TYR A 127 5.98 -14.50 -7.76
CA TYR A 127 6.39 -13.13 -7.42
C TYR A 127 5.68 -12.62 -6.17
N CYS A 128 4.36 -12.69 -6.14
CA CYS A 128 3.53 -12.19 -5.05
C CYS A 128 3.85 -12.88 -3.72
N ASN A 129 4.04 -14.20 -3.73
CA ASN A 129 4.36 -14.96 -2.53
C ASN A 129 5.81 -14.75 -2.07
N GLY A 130 6.76 -14.57 -3.00
CA GLY A 130 8.14 -14.18 -2.65
C GLY A 130 8.21 -12.79 -2.01
N TRP A 131 7.44 -11.83 -2.56
CA TRP A 131 7.31 -10.50 -1.99
C TRP A 131 6.70 -10.53 -0.59
N TYR A 132 5.59 -11.29 -0.45
CA TYR A 132 4.92 -11.50 0.83
C TYR A 132 5.90 -12.01 1.89
N ASP A 133 6.64 -13.07 1.57
CA ASP A 133 7.54 -13.71 2.53
C ASP A 133 8.64 -12.77 3.01
N ALA A 134 9.21 -11.96 2.11
CA ALA A 134 10.23 -10.98 2.46
C ALA A 134 9.70 -9.89 3.41
N VAL A 135 8.50 -9.36 3.14
CA VAL A 135 7.88 -8.31 3.96
C VAL A 135 7.40 -8.86 5.31
N ALA A 136 6.82 -10.06 5.34
CA ALA A 136 6.42 -10.74 6.57
C ALA A 136 7.63 -11.07 7.45
N ALA A 137 8.74 -11.53 6.86
CA ALA A 137 9.97 -11.84 7.59
C ALA A 137 10.59 -10.61 8.29
N ALA A 138 10.33 -9.41 7.77
CA ALA A 138 10.74 -8.15 8.40
C ALA A 138 9.80 -7.69 9.53
N GLY A 139 8.72 -8.42 9.81
CA GLY A 139 7.75 -8.13 10.87
C GLY A 139 6.61 -7.18 10.46
N TYR A 140 6.49 -6.85 9.19
CA TYR A 140 5.37 -6.08 8.66
C TYR A 140 4.19 -6.99 8.29
N VAL A 141 3.03 -6.40 8.03
CA VAL A 141 1.84 -7.14 7.57
C VAL A 141 1.66 -6.93 6.07
N PRO A 142 1.99 -7.91 5.21
CA PRO A 142 1.87 -7.75 3.78
C PRO A 142 0.41 -7.53 3.35
N GLY A 143 0.17 -6.47 2.57
CA GLY A 143 -1.07 -6.25 1.84
C GLY A 143 -0.81 -6.21 0.33
N ILE A 144 -1.86 -6.40 -0.47
CA ILE A 144 -1.78 -6.32 -1.93
C ILE A 144 -2.79 -5.31 -2.47
N TYR A 145 -2.30 -4.39 -3.30
CA TYR A 145 -3.11 -3.58 -4.18
C TYR A 145 -3.33 -4.33 -5.49
N VAL A 146 -4.60 -4.46 -5.89
CA VAL A 146 -5.00 -5.15 -7.11
C VAL A 146 -5.36 -4.09 -8.16
N GLY A 147 -4.43 -3.84 -9.07
CA GLY A 147 -4.56 -2.85 -10.14
C GLY A 147 -4.91 -3.44 -11.51
N ALA A 148 -4.87 -2.57 -12.53
CA ALA A 148 -5.13 -2.98 -13.91
C ALA A 148 -4.13 -4.03 -14.36
N ASP A 149 -4.55 -5.00 -15.17
CA ASP A 149 -3.64 -6.00 -15.73
C ASP A 149 -2.81 -6.76 -14.68
N ALA A 150 -3.39 -7.01 -13.49
CA ALA A 150 -2.84 -7.94 -12.50
C ALA A 150 -2.91 -9.42 -12.96
N ILE A 151 -3.68 -9.68 -14.02
CA ILE A 151 -3.92 -10.96 -14.73
C ILE A 151 -4.43 -12.15 -13.92
N LEU A 152 -4.47 -12.06 -12.59
CA LEU A 152 -5.03 -13.08 -11.70
C LEU A 152 -6.54 -12.88 -11.52
N ASP A 153 -7.28 -13.99 -11.41
CA ASP A 153 -8.68 -13.96 -11.06
C ASP A 153 -8.89 -13.94 -9.53
N GLY A 154 -10.13 -13.66 -9.11
CA GLY A 154 -10.50 -13.59 -7.69
C GLY A 154 -10.17 -14.86 -6.89
N PRO A 155 -10.54 -16.07 -7.36
CA PRO A 155 -10.15 -17.32 -6.71
C PRO A 155 -8.65 -17.48 -6.52
N THR A 156 -7.84 -17.15 -7.54
CA THR A 156 -6.38 -17.25 -7.48
C THR A 156 -5.81 -16.26 -6.47
N LEU A 157 -6.24 -15.00 -6.54
CA LEU A 157 -5.88 -13.96 -5.55
C LEU A 157 -6.17 -14.43 -4.12
N ARG A 158 -7.31 -15.11 -3.90
CA ARG A 158 -7.75 -15.55 -2.58
C ARG A 158 -7.08 -16.83 -2.07
N ARG A 159 -6.80 -17.80 -2.95
CA ARG A 159 -6.43 -19.17 -2.54
C ARG A 159 -4.95 -19.46 -2.71
N ASP A 160 -4.33 -18.89 -3.74
CA ASP A 160 -2.97 -19.22 -4.12
C ASP A 160 -1.96 -18.16 -3.64
N LEU A 161 -2.44 -16.96 -3.29
CA LEU A 161 -1.63 -15.94 -2.62
C LEU A 161 -1.77 -15.98 -1.10
N LYS A 162 -0.70 -15.63 -0.41
CA LYS A 162 -0.63 -15.58 1.06
C LYS A 162 -1.29 -14.34 1.69
N PHE A 163 -1.68 -13.35 0.89
CA PHE A 163 -2.24 -12.09 1.39
C PHE A 163 -3.61 -12.25 2.06
N THR A 164 -3.81 -11.49 3.15
CA THR A 164 -5.11 -11.35 3.82
C THR A 164 -5.63 -9.91 3.81
N HIS A 165 -4.81 -8.95 3.37
CA HIS A 165 -5.16 -7.54 3.27
C HIS A 165 -5.19 -7.12 1.81
N TYR A 166 -6.35 -6.64 1.35
CA TYR A 166 -6.62 -6.35 -0.06
C TYR A 166 -7.07 -4.90 -0.24
N TRP A 167 -6.41 -4.22 -1.17
CA TRP A 167 -6.72 -2.86 -1.62
C TRP A 167 -7.14 -2.90 -3.09
N LYS A 168 -8.33 -2.38 -3.38
CA LYS A 168 -8.89 -2.33 -4.73
C LYS A 168 -8.49 -1.04 -5.44
N SER A 169 -8.01 -1.14 -6.67
CA SER A 169 -7.80 0.02 -7.56
C SER A 169 -9.10 0.65 -8.08
N LEU A 170 -8.97 1.81 -8.73
CA LEU A 170 -10.00 2.45 -9.56
C LEU A 170 -10.42 1.55 -10.76
N SER A 171 -9.55 0.65 -11.19
CA SER A 171 -9.75 -0.17 -12.39
C SER A 171 -10.78 -1.27 -12.21
N ARG A 172 -11.23 -1.85 -13.32
CA ARG A 172 -12.07 -3.05 -13.29
C ARG A 172 -11.23 -4.27 -12.95
N VAL A 173 -11.15 -4.58 -11.66
CA VAL A 173 -10.44 -5.74 -11.12
C VAL A 173 -11.41 -6.77 -10.51
N PRO A 174 -11.01 -8.05 -10.38
CA PRO A 174 -11.86 -9.08 -9.80
C PRO A 174 -12.27 -8.76 -8.34
N ASP A 175 -13.38 -9.32 -7.88
CA ASP A 175 -13.65 -9.37 -6.44
C ASP A 175 -12.81 -10.46 -5.76
N ILE A 176 -12.62 -10.35 -4.44
CA ILE A 176 -11.93 -11.36 -3.62
C ILE A 176 -12.97 -12.28 -2.96
N PRO A 177 -13.20 -13.52 -3.46
CA PRO A 177 -14.33 -14.33 -3.01
C PRO A 177 -14.27 -14.66 -1.51
N GLY A 178 -15.36 -14.38 -0.81
CA GLY A 178 -15.52 -14.69 0.61
C GLY A 178 -14.67 -13.85 1.58
N ARG A 179 -13.95 -12.83 1.10
CA ARG A 179 -13.24 -11.85 1.94
C ARG A 179 -13.55 -10.42 1.52
N GLY A 180 -13.48 -10.10 0.24
CA GLY A 180 -13.60 -8.72 -0.23
C GLY A 180 -12.35 -7.89 0.07
N TYR A 181 -12.50 -6.58 -0.06
CA TYR A 181 -11.44 -5.58 0.11
C TYR A 181 -11.55 -4.88 1.47
N GLN A 182 -10.42 -4.37 1.97
CA GLN A 182 -10.34 -3.55 3.19
C GLN A 182 -10.12 -2.06 2.85
N MET A 183 -9.74 -1.78 1.61
CA MET A 183 -9.55 -0.44 1.11
C MET A 183 -9.94 -0.38 -0.36
N VAL A 184 -10.59 0.70 -0.76
CA VAL A 184 -11.02 0.91 -2.15
C VAL A 184 -10.55 2.29 -2.59
N GLN A 185 -9.79 2.32 -3.67
CA GLN A 185 -9.37 3.52 -4.36
C GLN A 185 -10.50 4.06 -5.23
N SER A 186 -10.60 5.38 -5.32
CA SER A 186 -11.58 6.10 -6.12
C SER A 186 -11.03 7.46 -6.53
N ASN A 187 -11.47 7.95 -7.69
CA ASN A 187 -11.31 9.35 -8.10
C ASN A 187 -9.87 9.91 -8.08
N GLU A 188 -9.16 9.73 -9.18
CA GLU A 188 -7.90 10.43 -9.45
C GLU A 188 -8.15 11.91 -9.75
N HIS A 189 -7.52 12.83 -9.02
CA HIS A 189 -7.62 14.26 -9.30
C HIS A 189 -6.53 15.10 -8.62
N ASN A 190 -6.41 16.36 -9.05
CA ASN A 190 -5.53 17.34 -8.42
C ASN A 190 -6.24 18.11 -7.30
N VAL A 191 -5.61 18.17 -6.13
CA VAL A 191 -6.09 18.95 -4.97
C VAL A 191 -4.91 19.37 -4.09
N ASN A 192 -4.99 20.54 -3.45
CA ASN A 192 -3.90 21.11 -2.65
C ASN A 192 -2.55 21.21 -3.38
N GLY A 193 -2.57 21.26 -4.72
CA GLY A 193 -1.39 21.40 -5.57
C GLY A 193 -0.68 20.08 -5.95
N ILE A 194 -1.25 18.92 -5.62
CA ILE A 194 -0.71 17.60 -5.98
C ILE A 194 -1.79 16.69 -6.59
N SER A 195 -1.37 15.70 -7.38
CA SER A 195 -2.26 14.63 -7.87
C SER A 195 -2.42 13.56 -6.80
N ILE A 196 -3.65 13.14 -6.54
CA ILE A 196 -3.96 12.07 -5.60
C ILE A 196 -4.97 11.09 -6.19
N ASP A 197 -5.00 9.91 -5.60
CA ASP A 197 -6.12 9.00 -5.66
C ASP A 197 -6.79 8.91 -4.28
N GLU A 198 -8.10 9.14 -4.20
CA GLU A 198 -8.82 8.98 -2.93
C GLU A 198 -8.93 7.51 -2.56
N ASN A 199 -8.90 7.23 -1.26
CA ASN A 199 -9.04 5.88 -0.73
C ASN A 199 -10.04 5.86 0.41
N ARG A 200 -10.86 4.81 0.48
CA ARG A 200 -11.79 4.57 1.59
C ARG A 200 -11.49 3.24 2.26
N THR A 201 -11.30 3.28 3.57
CA THR A 201 -11.21 2.05 4.37
C THR A 201 -12.57 1.40 4.51
N GLN A 202 -12.58 0.09 4.68
CA GLN A 202 -13.77 -0.69 5.00
C GLN A 202 -13.38 -1.94 5.77
N THR A 203 -14.31 -2.46 6.56
CA THR A 203 -14.17 -3.81 7.12
C THR A 203 -14.49 -4.82 6.03
N ASP A 204 -13.62 -5.81 5.85
CA ASP A 204 -13.85 -6.89 4.90
C ASP A 204 -14.91 -7.88 5.43
N LEU A 205 -15.32 -8.84 4.59
CA LEU A 205 -16.36 -9.82 4.90
C LEU A 205 -15.96 -10.81 6.02
N LEU A 206 -14.69 -10.84 6.41
CA LEU A 206 -14.18 -11.66 7.51
C LEU A 206 -13.93 -10.84 8.79
N GLY A 207 -14.18 -9.54 8.76
CA GLY A 207 -14.05 -8.66 9.92
C GLY A 207 -12.70 -7.95 10.03
N ASP A 208 -11.78 -8.17 9.10
CA ASP A 208 -10.47 -7.53 9.12
C ASP A 208 -10.51 -6.12 8.46
N THR A 209 -9.53 -5.28 8.79
CA THR A 209 -9.36 -3.92 8.26
C THR A 209 -7.86 -3.64 8.05
N VAL A 210 -7.53 -2.51 7.42
CA VAL A 210 -6.14 -2.09 7.26
C VAL A 210 -5.52 -1.72 8.61
N LEU A 211 -4.23 -2.00 8.76
CA LEU A 211 -3.38 -1.73 9.91
C LEU A 211 -2.41 -0.61 9.55
N TRP A 212 -2.59 0.55 10.15
CA TRP A 212 -1.79 1.75 9.85
C TRP A 212 -0.99 2.21 11.06
N LEU A 213 -0.02 3.10 10.81
CA LEU A 213 0.62 3.85 11.87
C LEU A 213 -0.16 5.15 12.12
N ALA A 214 -0.75 5.31 13.30
CA ALA A 214 -1.43 6.54 13.71
C ALA A 214 -0.62 7.25 14.81
N ALA A 215 -0.60 8.59 14.79
CA ALA A 215 0.03 9.37 15.85
C ALA A 215 -0.61 9.08 17.22
N ASN A 216 0.18 9.13 18.29
CA ASN A 216 -0.32 8.88 19.64
C ASN A 216 -1.36 9.95 20.02
N GLY A 217 -2.65 9.59 20.00
CA GLY A 217 -3.77 10.48 20.30
C GLY A 217 -4.72 10.79 19.14
N GLY A 218 -4.48 10.27 17.93
CA GLY A 218 -5.50 10.13 16.86
C GLY A 218 -5.83 8.65 16.67
N VAL A 219 -7.07 8.19 16.47
CA VAL A 219 -8.31 8.76 15.95
C VAL A 219 -9.41 8.58 16.99
#